data_AF-A0A2S0KIW3-F1
#
_entry.id   AF-A0A2S0KIW3-F1
#
_cell.length_a   1.000
_cell.length_b   1.000
_cell.length_c   1.000
_cell.angle_alpha   90.00
_cell.angle_beta   90.00
_cell.angle_gamma   90.00
#
_symmetry.space_group_name_H-M   'P 1'
#
loop_
_entity.id
_entity.type
_entity.pdbx_description
1 polymer ?
#
loop_
_entity_poly.entity_id
_entity_poly.type
_entity_poly.pdbx_seq_one_letter_code
_entity_poly.pdbx_strand_id
1 'polypeptide(L)'
;MEYRNQLESLMTLTAEQVDQACAGERINALVTLCYDEYLELRELAEEERANDADDRYAFYLQEASAWRDTARLLREIQAGGAATERAARSA
;
A
#
# COMPACT_ATOMS: atom_id res chain seq x y z
N MET A 1 6.01 -11.00 11.06
CA MET A 1 6.19 -11.93 9.91
C MET A 1 4.98 -11.95 9.00
N GLU A 2 3.74 -12.01 9.52
CA GLU A 2 2.53 -12.01 8.68
C GLU A 2 2.42 -10.79 7.74
N TYR A 3 2.61 -9.56 8.25
CA TYR A 3 2.56 -8.36 7.42
C TYR A 3 3.62 -8.31 6.32
N ARG A 4 4.82 -8.86 6.54
CA ARG A 4 5.88 -8.90 5.51
C ARG A 4 5.42 -9.72 4.31
N ASN A 5 4.98 -10.94 4.56
CA ASN A 5 4.52 -11.84 3.51
C ASN A 5 3.33 -11.24 2.74
N GLN A 6 2.42 -10.57 3.45
CA GLN A 6 1.29 -9.89 2.82
C GLN A 6 1.75 -8.73 1.91
N LEU A 7 2.65 -7.87 2.39
CA LEU A 7 3.20 -6.77 1.58
C LEU A 7 3.97 -7.29 0.35
N GLU A 8 4.81 -8.31 0.50
CA GLU A 8 5.55 -8.92 -0.60
C GLU A 8 4.60 -9.55 -1.64
N SER A 9 3.49 -10.16 -1.20
CA SER A 9 2.52 -10.78 -2.10
C SER A 9 1.76 -9.77 -2.98
N LEU A 10 1.66 -8.52 -2.54
CA LEU A 10 1.03 -7.44 -3.31
C LEU A 10 1.94 -6.86 -4.39
N MET A 11 3.25 -7.11 -4.32
CA MET A 11 4.25 -6.70 -5.32
C MET A 11 4.27 -5.20 -5.68
N THR A 12 3.79 -4.35 -4.77
CA THR A 12 3.70 -2.88 -4.95
C THR A 12 4.93 -2.16 -4.41
N LEU A 13 5.55 -2.68 -3.35
CA LEU A 13 6.73 -2.10 -2.71
C LEU A 13 7.99 -2.88 -3.05
N THR A 14 9.12 -2.19 -3.05
CA THR A 14 10.44 -2.84 -3.12
C THR A 14 10.73 -3.58 -1.81
N ALA A 15 11.64 -4.57 -1.85
CA ALA A 15 12.07 -5.28 -0.64
C ALA A 15 12.60 -4.32 0.45
N GLU A 16 13.32 -3.27 0.06
CA GLU A 16 13.82 -2.25 0.99
C GLU A 16 12.67 -1.47 1.67
N GLN A 17 11.64 -1.10 0.91
CA GLN A 17 10.46 -0.40 1.45
C GLN A 17 9.64 -1.32 2.37
N VAL A 18 9.57 -2.61 2.06
CA VAL A 18 8.96 -3.62 2.94
C VAL A 18 9.75 -3.75 4.24
N ASP A 19 11.08 -3.78 4.17
CA ASP A 19 11.94 -3.82 5.35
C ASP A 19 11.75 -2.57 6.24
N GLN A 20 11.75 -1.37 5.63
CA GLN A 20 11.49 -0.10 6.32
C GLN A 20 10.11 -0.10 6.99
N ALA A 21 9.06 -0.54 6.27
CA ALA A 21 7.73 -0.65 6.83
C ALA A 21 7.66 -1.64 8.00
N CYS A 22 8.31 -2.81 7.88
CA CYS A 22 8.36 -3.81 8.93
C CYS A 22 9.12 -3.33 10.18
N ALA A 23 10.05 -2.39 10.02
CA ALA A 23 10.73 -1.71 11.13
C ALA A 23 9.89 -0.59 11.75
N GLY A 24 8.69 -0.30 11.22
CA GLY A 24 7.85 0.82 11.64
C GLY A 24 8.32 2.18 11.10
N GLU A 25 9.26 2.18 10.17
CA GLU A 25 9.88 3.38 9.62
C GLU A 25 9.14 3.85 8.36
N ARG A 26 9.15 5.17 8.13
CA ARG A 26 8.65 5.82 6.90
C ARG A 26 7.20 5.48 6.52
N ILE A 27 6.41 4.90 7.41
CA ILE A 27 5.05 4.43 7.11
C ILE A 27 4.19 5.52 6.46
N ASN A 28 4.21 6.75 7.00
CA ASN A 28 3.44 7.85 6.41
C ASN A 28 3.86 8.17 4.97
N ALA A 29 5.16 8.14 4.67
CA ALA A 29 5.67 8.41 3.33
C ALA A 29 5.30 7.27 2.36
N LEU A 30 5.36 6.02 2.81
CA LEU A 30 4.95 4.86 2.01
C LEU A 30 3.43 4.85 1.77
N VAL A 31 2.63 5.27 2.75
CA VAL A 31 1.18 5.44 2.59
C VAL A 31 0.88 6.53 1.56
N THR A 32 1.57 7.67 1.59
CA THR A 32 1.44 8.72 0.57
C THR A 32 1.77 8.18 -0.82
N LEU A 33 2.91 7.50 -0.97
CA LEU A 33 3.28 6.84 -2.23
C LEU A 33 2.17 5.92 -2.75
N CYS A 34 1.60 5.07 -1.90
CA CYS A 34 0.53 4.16 -2.32
C CYS A 34 -0.72 4.92 -2.80
N TYR A 35 -1.04 6.08 -2.21
CA TYR A 35 -2.17 6.88 -2.66
C TYR A 35 -1.88 7.61 -3.98
N ASP A 36 -0.66 8.11 -4.17
CA ASP A 36 -0.26 8.75 -5.42
C ASP A 36 -0.37 7.76 -6.59
N GLU A 37 0.21 6.56 -6.44
CA GLU A 37 0.14 5.48 -7.43
C GLU A 37 -1.30 5.00 -7.67
N TYR A 38 -2.09 4.87 -6.60
CA TYR A 38 -3.52 4.52 -6.72
C TYR A 38 -4.29 5.55 -7.57
N LEU A 39 -4.07 6.85 -7.34
CA LEU A 39 -4.77 7.91 -8.06
C LEU A 39 -4.36 7.94 -9.54
N GLU A 40 -3.07 7.80 -9.83
CA GLU A 40 -2.56 7.72 -11.21
C GLU A 40 -3.16 6.53 -11.96
N LEU A 41 -3.16 5.34 -11.37
CA LEU A 41 -3.77 4.15 -11.99
C LEU A 41 -5.28 4.28 -12.19
N ARG A 42 -5.97 4.99 -11.29
CA ARG A 42 -7.40 5.27 -11.45
C ARG A 42 -7.65 6.23 -12.61
N GLU A 43 -6.80 7.22 -12.82
CA GLU A 43 -6.87 8.13 -13.97
C GLU A 43 -6.63 7.36 -15.27
N LEU A 44 -5.56 6.56 -15.34
CA LEU A 44 -5.25 5.70 -16.50
C LEU A 44 -6.37 4.71 -16.82
N ALA A 45 -7.02 4.14 -15.80
CA ALA A 45 -8.18 3.27 -16.01
C ALA A 45 -9.32 4.02 -16.72
N GLU A 46 -9.70 5.22 -16.25
CA GLU A 46 -10.78 5.98 -16.89
C GLU A 46 -10.39 6.42 -18.32
N GLU A 47 -9.12 6.68 -18.60
CA GLU A 47 -8.62 6.93 -19.96
C GLU A 47 -8.79 5.70 -20.87
N GLU A 48 -8.40 4.52 -20.42
CA GLU A 48 -8.56 3.28 -21.20
C GLU A 48 -10.03 2.90 -21.40
N ARG A 49 -10.88 3.19 -20.41
CA ARG A 49 -12.32 3.04 -20.53
C ARG A 49 -12.90 3.91 -21.63
N ALA A 50 -12.40 5.14 -21.79
CA ALA A 50 -12.80 6.04 -22.88
C ALA A 50 -12.34 5.54 -24.26
N ASN A 51 -11.35 4.66 -24.30
CA ASN A 51 -10.79 4.05 -25.52
C ASN A 51 -11.35 2.64 -25.80
N ASP A 52 -12.40 2.20 -25.09
CA ASP A 52 -13.01 0.86 -25.19
C ASP A 52 -11.99 -0.30 -25.03
N ALA A 53 -10.93 -0.09 -24.25
CA ALA A 53 -9.87 -1.06 -24.01
C ALA A 53 -10.08 -1.81 -22.68
N ASP A 54 -11.11 -2.68 -22.63
CA ASP A 54 -11.59 -3.35 -21.41
C ASP A 54 -10.50 -4.11 -20.64
N ASP A 55 -9.58 -4.79 -21.34
CA ASP A 55 -8.50 -5.55 -20.70
C ASP A 55 -7.51 -4.63 -19.96
N ARG A 56 -7.20 -3.46 -20.54
CA ARG A 56 -6.30 -2.48 -19.91
C ARG A 56 -6.99 -1.73 -18.78
N TYR A 57 -8.27 -1.43 -18.93
CA TYR A 57 -9.10 -0.91 -17.85
C TYR A 57 -9.10 -1.86 -16.64
N ALA A 58 -9.37 -3.14 -16.86
CA ALA A 58 -9.37 -4.16 -15.80
C ALA A 58 -7.99 -4.30 -15.15
N PHE A 59 -6.92 -4.29 -15.94
CA PHE A 59 -5.54 -4.32 -15.46
C PHE A 59 -5.24 -3.14 -14.52
N TYR A 60 -5.51 -1.90 -14.94
CA TYR A 60 -5.25 -0.73 -14.10
C TYR A 60 -6.08 -0.72 -12.81
N LEU A 61 -7.32 -1.22 -12.84
CA LEU A 61 -8.13 -1.38 -11.63
C LEU A 61 -7.57 -2.43 -10.67
N GLN A 62 -7.02 -3.53 -11.18
CA GLN A 62 -6.39 -4.56 -10.37
C GLN A 62 -5.16 -3.99 -9.66
N GLU A 63 -4.29 -3.31 -10.40
CA GLU A 63 -3.09 -2.67 -9.84
C GLU A 63 -3.47 -1.61 -8.80
N ALA A 64 -4.47 -0.76 -9.09
CA ALA A 64 -4.96 0.23 -8.14
C ALA A 64 -5.48 -0.43 -6.84
N SER A 65 -6.16 -1.59 -6.94
CA SER A 65 -6.60 -2.33 -5.76
C SER A 65 -5.41 -2.81 -4.93
N ALA A 66 -4.35 -3.31 -5.57
CA ALA A 66 -3.14 -3.75 -4.87
C ALA A 66 -2.50 -2.61 -4.07
N TRP A 67 -2.35 -1.42 -4.68
CA TRP A 67 -1.82 -0.23 -3.99
C TRP A 67 -2.67 0.22 -2.81
N ARG A 68 -4.00 0.21 -2.97
CA ARG A 68 -4.92 0.52 -1.87
C ARG A 68 -4.79 -0.46 -0.71
N ASP A 69 -4.69 -1.75 -1.02
CA ASP A 69 -4.58 -2.81 -0.01
C ASP A 69 -3.22 -2.74 0.70
N THR A 70 -2.14 -2.37 0.01
CA THR A 70 -0.84 -2.04 0.62
C THR A 70 -0.95 -0.86 1.58
N ALA A 71 -1.58 0.25 1.17
CA ALA A 71 -1.78 1.41 2.04
C ALA A 71 -2.55 1.04 3.33
N ARG A 72 -3.53 0.14 3.22
CA ARG A 72 -4.27 -0.38 4.37
C ARG A 72 -3.35 -1.17 5.31
N LEU A 73 -2.56 -2.11 4.81
CA LEU A 73 -1.64 -2.89 5.63
C LEU A 73 -0.61 -2.00 6.34
N LEU A 74 -0.06 -1.01 5.65
CA LEU A 74 0.85 -0.03 6.24
C LEU A 74 0.21 0.72 7.43
N ARG A 75 -1.06 1.11 7.31
CA ARG A 75 -1.80 1.74 8.43
C ARG A 75 -2.05 0.79 9.59
N GLU A 76 -2.30 -0.49 9.31
CA GLU A 76 -2.44 -1.52 10.35
C GLU A 76 -1.13 -1.71 11.13
N ILE A 77 0.01 -1.76 10.41
CA ILE A 77 1.35 -1.79 11.03
C ILE A 77 1.57 -0.57 11.94
N GLN A 78 1.24 0.64 11.47
CA GLN A 78 1.37 1.87 12.26
C GLN A 78 0.52 1.83 13.54
N ALA A 79 -0.72 1.36 13.43
CA ALA A 79 -1.64 1.26 14.57
C ALA A 79 -1.14 0.22 15.60
N GLY A 80 -0.61 -0.91 15.14
CA GLY A 80 -0.03 -1.94 16.00
C GLY A 80 1.24 -1.49 16.73
N GLY A 81 2.12 -0.76 16.04
CA GLY A 81 3.32 -0.15 16.65
C GLY A 81 2.97 0.87 17.73
N ALA A 82 2.04 1.77 17.42
CA ALA A 82 1.60 2.82 18.35
C ALA A 82 0.93 2.28 19.64
N ALA A 83 0.24 1.14 19.56
CA ALA A 83 -0.35 0.50 20.73
C ALA A 83 0.73 -0.03 21.69
N THR A 84 1.79 -0.62 21.15
CA THR A 84 2.92 -1.17 21.91
C THR A 84 3.71 -0.06 22.63
N GLU A 85 3.98 1.06 21.94
CA GLU A 85 4.71 2.20 22.53
C GLU A 85 3.94 2.88 23.68
N ARG A 86 2.61 2.99 23.58
CA ARG A 86 1.77 3.57 24.64
C ARG A 86 1.74 2.70 25.89
N ALA A 87 1.72 1.37 25.72
CA ALA A 87 1.79 0.42 26.83
C ALA A 87 3.15 0.54 27.55
N ALA A 88 4.25 0.63 26.81
CA ALA A 88 5.59 0.77 27.38
C ALA A 88 5.80 2.10 28.14
N ARG A 89 5.10 3.18 27.78
CA ARG A 89 5.17 4.49 28.46
C ARG A 89 4.34 4.57 29.74
N SER A 90 3.40 3.64 29.92
CA SER A 90 2.46 3.63 31.06
C SER A 90 2.90 2.66 32.17
N ALA A 91 4.04 1.98 32.00
CA ALA A 91 4.68 1.07 32.95
C ALA A 91 5.89 1.74 33.60
#